data_AF-A0A939XY01-F1
#
_entry.id   AF-A0A939XY01-F1
#
_cell.length_a   1.000
_cell.length_b   1.000
_cell.length_c   1.000
_cell.angle_alpha   90.00
_cell.angle_beta   90.00
_cell.angle_gamma   90.00
#
_symmetry.space_group_name_H-M   'P 1'
#
loop_
_entity.id
_entity.type
_entity.pdbx_description
1 polymer ?
#
loop_
_entity_poly.entity_id
_entity_poly.type
_entity_poly.pdbx_seq_one_letter_code
_entity_poly.pdbx_strand_id
1 'polypeptide(L)'
;MTNVKQRALKSSRTFKSLGMWLMLLFSLCVGETFISCENEHCDEPMYSSMGISCFSEINPTDKYTFLALSLLPMGADTIYTGLENGVFYLPLNPSATETKYVWCMIPRIYEYVGVSLDTVWQDSVAVDIKYCMDGKSVSLKKKERDLFYFSDSTMLYFYAGGFVRPMIDTLTISYDPIHEFVSGECGYRTIYELKNVAFSKGTGDLLIENDRVTNKFKENHVNIYMSVY
;
A
#
# COMPACT_ATOMS: atom_id res chain seq x y z
N MET A 1 9.12 61.13 -78.20
CA MET A 1 8.23 59.98 -77.88
C MET A 1 9.15 58.80 -77.70
N THR A 2 9.39 58.18 -76.55
CA THR A 2 8.49 57.67 -75.50
C THR A 2 9.33 57.42 -74.24
N ASN A 3 8.95 58.02 -73.12
CA ASN A 3 9.62 57.84 -71.84
C ASN A 3 8.58 57.52 -70.76
N VAL A 4 8.01 56.31 -70.84
CA VAL A 4 6.99 55.81 -69.89
C VAL A 4 7.24 54.31 -69.68
N LYS A 5 8.37 53.92 -69.07
CA LYS A 5 8.58 52.51 -68.70
C LYS A 5 9.72 52.35 -67.71
N GLN A 6 9.60 52.84 -66.46
CA GLN A 6 10.54 52.41 -65.41
C GLN A 6 10.14 52.63 -63.94
N ARG A 7 8.91 53.02 -63.61
CA ARG A 7 8.49 53.26 -62.21
C ARG A 7 7.60 52.16 -61.59
N ALA A 8 7.74 50.89 -61.98
CA ALA A 8 6.87 49.82 -61.47
C ALA A 8 7.58 48.68 -60.71
N LEU A 9 8.90 48.73 -60.47
CA LEU A 9 9.64 47.55 -59.99
C LEU A 9 10.43 47.72 -58.68
N LYS A 10 10.25 48.83 -57.95
CA LYS A 10 11.02 49.10 -56.72
C LYS A 10 10.20 49.16 -55.43
N SER A 11 8.99 48.58 -55.43
CA SER A 11 8.07 48.61 -54.28
C SER A 11 7.67 47.23 -53.74
N SER A 12 8.31 46.13 -54.15
CA SER A 12 7.94 44.78 -53.69
C SER A 12 8.98 44.06 -52.82
N ARG A 13 10.14 44.68 -52.54
CA ARG A 13 11.20 44.04 -51.73
C ARG A 13 11.14 44.35 -50.22
N THR A 14 10.47 45.41 -49.80
CA THR A 14 10.37 45.76 -48.36
C THR A 14 9.21 45.08 -47.65
N PHE A 15 8.18 44.62 -48.36
CA PHE A 15 7.01 43.99 -47.75
C PHE A 15 7.23 42.52 -47.31
N LYS A 16 8.24 41.83 -47.87
CA LYS A 16 8.56 40.45 -47.50
C LYS A 16 9.34 40.31 -46.18
N SER A 17 10.02 41.39 -45.75
CA SER A 17 10.82 41.38 -44.51
C SER A 17 9.92 41.44 -43.27
N LEU A 18 8.90 42.30 -43.28
CA LEU A 18 8.06 42.54 -42.10
C LEU A 18 7.23 41.31 -41.69
N GLY A 19 6.71 40.55 -42.67
CA GLY A 19 5.93 39.34 -42.41
C GLY A 19 6.75 38.20 -41.78
N MET A 20 8.03 38.12 -42.10
CA MET A 20 8.92 37.09 -41.54
C MET A 20 9.24 37.36 -40.06
N TRP A 21 9.41 38.62 -39.68
CA TRP A 21 9.58 39.02 -38.27
C TRP A 21 8.31 38.84 -37.44
N LEU A 22 7.13 39.11 -38.03
CA LEU A 22 5.85 38.91 -37.33
C LEU A 22 5.59 37.42 -37.06
N MET A 23 5.91 36.54 -38.00
CA MET A 23 5.81 35.08 -37.83
C MET A 23 6.78 34.55 -36.77
N LEU A 24 8.01 35.08 -36.70
CA LEU A 24 8.99 34.72 -35.67
C LEU A 24 8.58 35.18 -34.26
N LEU A 25 8.02 36.38 -34.14
CA LEU A 25 7.44 36.89 -32.88
C LEU A 25 6.24 36.05 -32.44
N PHE A 26 5.35 35.68 -33.37
CA PHE A 26 4.19 34.84 -33.05
C PHE A 26 4.63 33.42 -32.65
N SER A 27 5.67 32.87 -33.29
CA SER A 27 6.24 31.57 -32.91
C SER A 27 6.92 31.60 -31.54
N LEU A 28 7.55 32.71 -31.15
CA LEU A 28 8.12 32.86 -29.79
C LEU A 28 7.01 32.97 -28.74
N CYS A 29 5.95 33.74 -29.02
CA CYS A 29 4.83 33.91 -28.07
C CYS A 29 4.01 32.61 -27.87
N VAL A 30 3.93 31.74 -28.88
CA VAL A 30 3.28 30.42 -28.74
C VAL A 30 4.21 29.38 -28.09
N GLY A 31 5.53 29.58 -28.14
CA GLY A 31 6.50 28.72 -27.48
C GLY A 31 6.50 28.83 -25.95
N GLU A 32 6.19 30.00 -25.39
CA GLU A 32 6.16 30.21 -23.94
C GLU A 32 4.92 29.65 -23.24
N THR A 33 3.85 29.32 -23.97
CA THR A 33 2.66 28.65 -23.38
C THR A 33 2.83 27.15 -23.19
N PHE A 34 3.96 26.58 -23.62
CA PHE A 34 4.31 25.17 -23.39
C PHE A 34 5.54 24.99 -22.50
N ILE A 35 5.88 26.01 -21.68
CA ILE A 35 6.67 25.74 -20.47
C ILE A 35 5.74 24.93 -19.57
N SER A 36 5.74 23.62 -19.85
CA SER A 36 5.16 22.58 -19.03
C SER A 36 5.65 22.87 -17.63
N CYS A 37 4.71 23.27 -16.78
CA CYS A 37 4.94 23.40 -15.37
C CYS A 37 5.42 22.02 -14.90
N GLU A 38 6.74 21.85 -14.77
CA GLU A 38 7.31 20.90 -13.83
C GLU A 38 6.92 21.42 -12.44
N ASN A 39 5.65 21.23 -12.09
CA ASN A 39 5.12 21.55 -10.79
C ASN A 39 5.70 20.50 -9.85
N GLU A 40 6.81 20.85 -9.18
CA GLU A 40 7.44 20.05 -8.12
C GLU A 40 6.42 19.57 -7.06
N HIS A 41 5.23 20.18 -7.02
CA HIS A 41 4.12 19.82 -6.14
C HIS A 41 3.37 18.52 -6.55
N CYS A 42 3.47 18.04 -7.79
CA CYS A 42 2.85 16.78 -8.22
C CYS A 42 3.78 15.55 -8.04
N ASP A 43 5.01 15.74 -7.55
CA ASP A 43 5.95 14.63 -7.35
C ASP A 43 5.66 13.81 -6.10
N GLU A 44 4.83 14.33 -5.18
CA GLU A 44 4.46 13.59 -3.99
C GLU A 44 3.39 12.53 -4.28
N PRO A 45 3.51 11.31 -3.73
CA PRO A 45 2.48 10.30 -3.90
C PRO A 45 1.16 10.79 -3.31
N MET A 46 0.06 10.62 -4.05
CA MET A 46 -1.28 10.97 -3.55
C MET A 46 -1.80 10.00 -2.49
N TYR A 47 -1.13 8.85 -2.34
CA TYR A 47 -1.49 7.80 -1.39
C TYR A 47 -0.69 7.96 -0.10
N SER A 48 -1.41 8.25 0.98
CA SER A 48 -0.86 8.26 2.33
C SER A 48 -0.98 6.84 2.92
N SER A 49 0.13 6.28 3.40
CA SER A 49 0.16 4.95 4.01
C SER A 49 0.62 5.06 5.46
N MET A 50 -0.08 4.35 6.36
CA MET A 50 0.21 4.38 7.78
C MET A 50 1.37 3.45 8.08
N GLY A 51 2.53 4.03 8.38
CA GLY A 51 3.69 3.28 8.89
C GLY A 51 3.44 2.75 10.30
N ILE A 52 3.65 1.46 10.48
CA ILE A 52 3.58 0.77 11.76
C ILE A 52 4.94 0.14 12.05
N SER A 53 5.47 0.40 13.24
CA SER A 53 6.66 -0.27 13.77
C SER A 53 6.29 -1.24 14.88
N CYS A 54 6.87 -2.44 14.88
CA CYS A 54 6.68 -3.42 15.94
C CYS A 54 7.93 -3.52 16.81
N PHE A 55 7.73 -3.51 18.12
CA PHE A 55 8.75 -3.60 19.16
C PHE A 55 8.45 -4.75 20.12
N SER A 56 9.48 -5.22 20.82
CA SER A 56 9.32 -6.16 21.93
C SER A 56 8.70 -5.43 23.13
N GLU A 57 7.70 -6.03 23.77
CA GLU A 57 7.16 -5.51 25.03
C GLU A 57 8.20 -5.58 26.17
N ILE A 58 9.04 -6.62 26.18
CA ILE A 58 10.08 -6.81 27.21
C ILE A 58 11.18 -5.76 27.06
N ASN A 59 11.56 -5.45 25.82
CA ASN A 59 12.59 -4.47 25.48
C ASN A 59 12.02 -3.50 24.42
N PRO A 60 11.35 -2.41 24.81
CA PRO A 60 10.69 -1.46 23.90
C PRO A 60 11.58 -0.81 22.84
N THR A 61 12.91 -0.91 22.99
CA THR A 61 13.90 -0.44 22.01
C THR A 61 14.19 -1.45 20.90
N ASP A 62 13.89 -2.73 21.15
CA ASP A 62 14.22 -3.82 20.25
C ASP A 62 13.09 -4.00 19.24
N LYS A 63 13.42 -3.92 17.95
CA LYS A 63 12.45 -4.18 16.89
C LYS A 63 12.01 -5.65 16.94
N TYR A 64 10.69 -5.86 16.92
CA TYR A 64 10.13 -7.19 16.86
C TYR A 64 10.24 -7.73 15.43
N THR A 65 10.79 -8.93 15.29
CA THR A 65 10.80 -9.67 14.04
C THR A 65 9.86 -10.85 14.12
N PHE A 66 8.93 -10.90 13.18
CA PHE A 66 7.97 -11.98 13.02
C PHE A 66 8.62 -13.09 12.21
N LEU A 67 8.30 -14.35 12.55
CA LEU A 67 8.66 -15.48 11.69
C LEU A 67 7.83 -15.44 10.40
N ALA A 68 6.55 -15.14 10.54
CA ALA A 68 5.66 -14.78 9.45
C ALA A 68 4.57 -13.84 9.96
N LEU A 69 4.25 -12.83 9.15
CA LEU A 69 3.09 -11.95 9.33
C LEU A 69 2.34 -11.87 8.00
N SER A 70 1.03 -12.07 8.07
CA SER A 70 0.08 -11.85 6.99
C SER A 70 -0.98 -10.89 7.47
N LEU A 71 -1.20 -9.81 6.71
CA LEU A 71 -2.26 -8.83 6.96
C LEU A 71 -3.24 -8.88 5.81
N LEU A 72 -4.50 -9.19 6.13
CA LEU A 72 -5.57 -9.33 5.16
C LEU A 72 -6.58 -8.18 5.37
N PRO A 73 -6.66 -7.20 4.46
CA PRO A 73 -7.64 -6.13 4.57
C PRO A 73 -9.05 -6.72 4.47
N MET A 74 -9.91 -6.37 5.42
CA MET A 74 -11.31 -6.76 5.36
C MET A 74 -12.01 -5.93 4.27
N GLY A 75 -12.27 -6.55 3.12
CA GLY A 75 -12.93 -5.90 1.98
C GLY A 75 -12.01 -5.52 0.81
N ALA A 76 -10.73 -5.91 0.82
CA ALA A 76 -9.83 -5.76 -0.33
C ALA A 76 -8.91 -6.99 -0.50
N ASP A 77 -8.32 -7.17 -1.68
CA ASP A 77 -7.58 -8.39 -2.07
C ASP A 77 -6.06 -8.35 -1.79
N THR A 78 -5.55 -7.36 -1.05
CA THR A 78 -4.10 -7.15 -0.91
C THR A 78 -3.51 -7.82 0.33
N ILE A 79 -2.77 -8.90 0.16
CA ILE A 79 -2.04 -9.57 1.25
C ILE A 79 -0.64 -8.98 1.39
N TYR A 80 -0.34 -8.36 2.54
CA TYR A 80 1.01 -7.90 2.87
C TYR A 80 1.83 -9.05 3.46
N THR A 81 2.95 -9.38 2.81
CA THR A 81 3.93 -10.39 3.26
C THR A 81 5.33 -9.81 3.16
N GLY A 82 6.04 -9.77 4.29
CA GLY A 82 7.41 -9.29 4.36
C GLY A 82 7.53 -8.02 5.20
N LEU A 83 8.37 -8.10 6.23
CA LEU A 83 8.73 -6.98 7.08
C LEU A 83 10.22 -6.74 6.96
N GLU A 84 10.61 -5.68 6.29
CA GLU A 84 11.97 -5.19 6.44
C GLU A 84 12.07 -4.43 7.76
N ASN A 85 12.88 -4.93 8.68
CA ASN A 85 13.21 -4.26 9.94
C ASN A 85 11.98 -3.93 10.82
N GLY A 86 10.98 -4.81 10.87
CA GLY A 86 9.83 -4.65 11.77
C GLY A 86 8.92 -3.45 11.47
N VAL A 87 9.02 -2.86 10.28
CA VAL A 87 8.15 -1.77 9.83
C VAL A 87 7.36 -2.20 8.59
N PHE A 88 6.08 -1.85 8.56
CA PHE A 88 5.21 -2.03 7.41
C PHE A 88 4.28 -0.84 7.24
N TYR A 89 3.72 -0.71 6.05
CA TYR A 89 2.87 0.41 5.68
C TYR A 89 1.50 -0.11 5.27
N LEU A 90 0.45 0.37 5.94
CA LEU A 90 -0.92 -0.02 5.68
C LEU A 90 -1.68 1.07 4.91
N PRO A 91 -2.33 0.74 3.78
CA PRO A 91 -3.14 1.69 3.04
C PRO A 91 -4.50 1.91 3.72
N LEU A 92 -4.80 3.13 4.14
CA LEU A 92 -6.11 3.44 4.71
C LEU A 92 -7.14 3.69 3.60
N ASN A 93 -8.41 3.39 3.87
CA ASN A 93 -9.50 3.63 2.92
C ASN A 93 -9.94 5.12 2.97
N PRO A 94 -9.79 5.90 1.88
CA PRO A 94 -10.14 7.32 1.85
C PRO A 94 -11.64 7.59 1.94
N SER A 95 -12.49 6.58 1.71
CA SER A 95 -13.95 6.69 1.73
C SER A 95 -14.60 6.12 2.98
N ALA A 96 -13.81 5.71 3.97
CA ALA A 96 -14.30 5.17 5.23
C ALA A 96 -13.67 5.92 6.41
N THR A 97 -14.28 5.82 7.58
CA THR A 97 -13.73 6.30 8.85
C THR A 97 -13.03 5.19 9.64
N GLU A 98 -12.97 3.99 9.06
CA GLU A 98 -12.41 2.80 9.69
C GLU A 98 -11.86 1.86 8.61
N THR A 99 -10.68 1.30 8.87
CA THR A 99 -10.11 0.18 8.12
C THR A 99 -9.78 -0.96 9.06
N LYS A 100 -10.08 -2.20 8.65
CA LYS A 100 -9.80 -3.41 9.43
C LYS A 100 -8.87 -4.35 8.67
N TYR A 101 -7.95 -4.95 9.41
CA TYR A 101 -7.07 -6.01 8.90
C TYR A 101 -7.18 -7.23 9.80
N VAL A 102 -7.34 -8.40 9.19
CA VAL A 102 -7.08 -9.65 9.89
C VAL A 102 -5.57 -9.78 10.05
N TRP A 103 -5.13 -9.72 11.30
CA TRP A 103 -3.76 -9.87 11.72
C TRP A 103 -3.48 -11.35 11.96
N CYS A 104 -2.67 -11.97 11.11
CA CYS A 104 -2.32 -13.37 11.20
C CYS A 104 -0.80 -13.52 11.31
N MET A 105 -0.31 -13.94 12.47
CA MET A 105 1.13 -14.08 12.71
C MET A 105 1.51 -15.43 13.30
N ILE A 106 2.74 -15.86 13.05
CA ILE A 106 3.35 -16.97 13.78
C ILE A 106 4.13 -16.38 14.95
N PRO A 107 3.76 -16.68 16.21
CA PRO A 107 4.52 -16.25 17.38
C PRO A 107 5.94 -16.84 17.36
N ARG A 108 6.88 -16.25 18.12
CA ARG A 108 8.25 -16.78 18.16
C ARG A 108 8.31 -18.13 18.87
N ILE A 109 7.48 -18.32 19.89
CA ILE A 109 7.29 -19.61 20.52
C ILE A 109 5.99 -20.17 19.94
N TYR A 110 6.11 -21.26 19.18
CA TYR A 110 4.97 -21.89 18.54
C TYR A 110 5.06 -23.39 18.73
N GLU A 111 3.90 -24.02 18.86
CA GLU A 111 3.79 -25.47 18.89
C GLU A 111 3.43 -25.97 17.50
N TYR A 112 4.21 -26.94 17.03
CA TYR A 112 3.82 -27.69 15.85
C TYR A 112 2.55 -28.44 16.16
N VAL A 113 1.57 -28.25 15.28
CA VAL A 113 0.37 -29.06 15.29
C VAL A 113 0.75 -30.40 14.70
N GLY A 114 0.64 -31.46 15.49
CA GLY A 114 0.83 -32.83 15.00
C GLY A 114 -0.17 -33.10 13.87
N VAL A 115 0.34 -33.24 12.66
CA VAL A 115 -0.49 -33.49 11.47
C VAL A 115 -0.13 -34.84 10.89
N SER A 116 -1.07 -35.77 10.92
CA SER A 116 -1.04 -36.91 10.00
C SER A 116 -1.63 -36.47 8.68
N LEU A 117 -0.78 -36.27 7.67
CA LEU A 117 -1.23 -36.04 6.30
C LEU A 117 -1.67 -37.38 5.71
N ASP A 118 -2.98 -37.61 5.65
CA ASP A 118 -3.52 -38.61 4.72
C ASP A 118 -3.82 -37.88 3.42
N THR A 119 -2.82 -37.88 2.52
CA THR A 119 -2.94 -37.20 1.23
C THR A 119 -3.54 -38.18 0.25
N VAL A 120 -4.80 -37.96 -0.11
CA VAL A 120 -5.43 -38.74 -1.18
C VAL A 120 -4.92 -38.19 -2.51
N TRP A 121 -4.09 -38.96 -3.19
CA TRP A 121 -3.61 -38.64 -4.53
C TRP A 121 -4.55 -39.22 -5.58
N GLN A 122 -4.97 -38.40 -6.53
CA GLN A 122 -5.63 -38.84 -7.77
C GLN A 122 -4.87 -38.21 -8.93
N ASP A 123 -4.41 -39.04 -9.86
CA ASP A 123 -3.68 -38.59 -11.05
C ASP A 123 -2.49 -37.67 -10.75
N SER A 124 -1.76 -37.96 -9.66
CA SER A 124 -0.62 -37.15 -9.17
C SER A 124 -0.99 -35.75 -8.66
N VAL A 125 -2.28 -35.50 -8.42
CA VAL A 125 -2.80 -34.30 -7.75
C VAL A 125 -3.27 -34.69 -6.35
N ALA A 126 -2.86 -33.92 -5.34
CA ALA A 126 -3.42 -34.05 -3.99
C ALA A 126 -4.89 -33.57 -4.02
N VAL A 127 -5.84 -34.49 -3.88
CA VAL A 127 -7.29 -34.23 -3.99
C VAL A 127 -7.89 -33.88 -2.64
N ASP A 128 -7.38 -34.47 -1.57
CA ASP A 128 -7.88 -34.23 -0.22
C ASP A 128 -6.70 -34.26 0.75
N ILE A 129 -6.56 -33.18 1.51
CA ILE A 129 -5.64 -33.11 2.64
C ILE A 129 -6.51 -33.30 3.87
N LYS A 130 -6.54 -34.54 4.37
CA LYS A 130 -7.21 -34.87 5.62
C LYS A 130 -6.26 -34.61 6.77
N TYR A 131 -6.74 -33.80 7.70
CA TYR A 131 -5.99 -33.34 8.85
C TYR A 131 -6.65 -33.83 10.13
N CYS A 132 -5.90 -34.49 11.02
CA CYS A 132 -6.40 -34.90 12.33
C CYS A 132 -6.05 -33.87 13.41
N MET A 133 -7.01 -33.04 13.83
CA MET A 133 -6.92 -32.23 15.06
C MET A 133 -7.63 -32.98 16.17
N ASP A 134 -6.96 -33.26 17.29
CA ASP A 134 -7.59 -33.88 18.46
C ASP A 134 -8.35 -35.18 18.11
N GLY A 135 -7.81 -35.96 17.17
CA GLY A 135 -8.42 -37.22 16.68
C GLY A 135 -9.57 -37.04 15.67
N LYS A 136 -9.88 -35.83 15.21
CA LYS A 136 -10.92 -35.56 14.20
C LYS A 136 -10.30 -35.20 12.85
N SER A 137 -10.71 -35.92 11.82
CA SER A 137 -10.31 -35.64 10.43
C SER A 137 -11.11 -34.45 9.87
N VAL A 138 -10.39 -33.46 9.32
CA VAL A 138 -10.94 -32.27 8.65
C VAL A 138 -10.27 -32.12 7.30
N SER A 139 -11.05 -31.91 6.24
CA SER A 139 -10.53 -31.67 4.89
C SER A 139 -10.13 -30.20 4.70
N LEU A 140 -9.08 -29.96 3.93
CA LEU A 140 -8.72 -28.63 3.47
C LEU A 140 -9.86 -28.02 2.64
N LYS A 141 -10.39 -26.89 3.07
CA LYS A 141 -11.41 -26.14 2.32
C LYS A 141 -10.78 -25.17 1.32
N LYS A 142 -9.73 -24.47 1.73
CA LYS A 142 -9.12 -23.39 0.95
C LYS A 142 -7.65 -23.24 1.32
N LYS A 143 -6.82 -22.87 0.35
CA LYS A 143 -5.43 -22.49 0.56
C LYS A 143 -5.20 -21.09 0.01
N GLU A 144 -4.57 -20.23 0.79
CA GLU A 144 -4.10 -18.92 0.36
C GLU A 144 -2.63 -18.77 0.75
N ARG A 145 -1.73 -18.89 -0.24
CA ARG A 145 -0.27 -18.92 -0.01
C ARG A 145 0.10 -19.98 1.03
N ASP A 146 0.63 -19.58 2.18
CA ASP A 146 1.06 -20.47 3.27
C ASP A 146 -0.02 -20.69 4.33
N LEU A 147 -1.21 -20.09 4.15
CA LEU A 147 -2.37 -20.27 5.02
C LEU A 147 -3.28 -21.38 4.46
N PHE A 148 -3.60 -22.33 5.33
CA PHE A 148 -4.44 -23.49 5.04
C PHE A 148 -5.70 -23.42 5.90
N TYR A 149 -6.85 -23.32 5.25
CA TYR A 149 -8.15 -23.21 5.90
C TYR A 149 -8.85 -24.56 5.89
N PHE A 150 -9.06 -25.14 7.07
CA PHE A 150 -9.79 -26.40 7.26
C PHE A 150 -11.25 -26.15 7.67
N SER A 151 -11.50 -24.99 8.30
CA SER A 151 -12.83 -24.47 8.55
C SER A 151 -12.76 -22.94 8.61
N ASP A 152 -13.90 -22.30 8.78
CA ASP A 152 -13.99 -20.84 8.88
C ASP A 152 -13.36 -20.35 10.21
N SER A 153 -13.17 -21.25 11.18
CA SER A 153 -12.52 -21.02 12.47
C SER A 153 -11.18 -21.72 12.64
N THR A 154 -10.75 -22.55 11.68
CA THR A 154 -9.54 -23.38 11.78
C THR A 154 -8.63 -23.09 10.60
N MET A 155 -7.58 -22.33 10.88
CA MET A 155 -6.52 -22.00 9.94
C MET A 155 -5.19 -22.46 10.51
N LEU A 156 -4.34 -23.04 9.66
CA LEU A 156 -2.97 -23.42 9.99
C LEU A 156 -2.01 -22.73 9.03
N TYR A 157 -0.84 -22.37 9.53
CA TYR A 157 0.27 -21.84 8.73
C TYR A 157 1.27 -22.97 8.49
N PHE A 158 1.72 -23.16 7.24
CA PHE A 158 2.79 -24.12 6.97
C PHE A 158 4.16 -23.42 7.04
N TYR A 159 4.95 -23.76 8.05
CA TYR A 159 6.24 -23.13 8.33
C TYR A 159 7.29 -24.17 8.73
N ALA A 160 8.50 -24.04 8.21
CA ALA A 160 9.64 -24.90 8.52
C ALA A 160 9.36 -26.42 8.42
N GLY A 161 8.51 -26.83 7.46
CA GLY A 161 8.18 -28.24 7.22
C GLY A 161 7.06 -28.81 8.10
N GLY A 162 6.43 -28.00 8.93
CA GLY A 162 5.28 -28.40 9.76
C GLY A 162 4.15 -27.39 9.73
N PHE A 163 2.99 -27.78 10.28
CA PHE A 163 1.89 -26.85 10.49
C PHE A 163 1.96 -26.26 11.89
N VAL A 164 1.69 -24.96 11.97
CA VAL A 164 1.63 -24.21 13.23
C VAL A 164 0.30 -23.48 13.31
N ARG A 165 -0.20 -23.29 14.52
CA ARG A 165 -1.42 -22.49 14.73
C ARG A 165 -1.02 -21.01 14.75
N PRO A 166 -1.44 -20.19 13.77
CA PRO A 166 -1.15 -18.77 13.82
C PRO A 166 -1.99 -18.10 14.92
N MET A 167 -1.46 -17.02 15.47
CA MET A 167 -2.24 -16.08 16.27
C MET A 167 -3.03 -15.17 15.34
N ILE A 168 -4.36 -15.14 15.52
CA ILE A 168 -5.28 -14.41 14.66
C ILE A 168 -5.99 -13.35 15.50
N ASP A 169 -5.90 -12.10 15.07
CA ASP A 169 -6.61 -10.96 15.63
C ASP A 169 -7.15 -10.05 14.51
N THR A 170 -7.92 -9.03 14.87
CA THR A 170 -8.35 -7.97 13.97
C THR A 170 -7.76 -6.66 14.45
N LEU A 171 -6.90 -6.06 13.62
CA LEU A 171 -6.41 -4.71 13.80
C LEU A 171 -7.45 -3.75 13.22
N THR A 172 -8.05 -2.92 14.06
CA THR A 172 -9.01 -1.88 13.68
C THR A 172 -8.37 -0.52 13.83
N ILE A 173 -8.42 0.28 12.77
CA ILE A 173 -7.84 1.63 12.70
C ILE A 173 -9.00 2.57 12.38
N SER A 174 -9.33 3.46 13.32
CA SER A 174 -10.37 4.48 13.18
C SER A 174 -9.74 5.85 12.97
N TYR A 175 -10.26 6.63 12.02
CA TYR A 175 -9.68 7.90 11.61
C TYR A 175 -10.70 8.82 10.93
N ASP A 176 -10.37 10.11 10.85
CA ASP A 176 -11.10 11.09 10.04
C ASP A 176 -10.30 11.38 8.75
N PRO A 177 -10.84 11.08 7.55
CA PRO A 177 -10.21 11.47 6.30
C PRO A 177 -10.44 12.96 6.01
N ILE A 178 -9.36 13.68 5.71
CA ILE A 178 -9.37 15.09 5.31
C ILE A 178 -8.83 15.20 3.89
N HIS A 179 -9.65 15.71 2.97
CA HIS A 179 -9.24 15.96 1.59
C HIS A 179 -8.73 17.39 1.43
N GLU A 180 -7.44 17.53 1.13
CA GLU A 180 -6.83 18.82 0.86
C GLU A 180 -6.61 18.98 -0.65
N PHE A 181 -7.14 20.07 -1.20
CA PHE A 181 -6.87 20.43 -2.60
C PHE A 181 -5.41 20.84 -2.75
N VAL A 182 -4.70 20.20 -3.68
CA VAL A 182 -3.28 20.48 -3.97
C VAL A 182 -3.18 21.48 -5.11
N SER A 183 -3.72 21.14 -6.28
CA SER A 183 -3.78 22.01 -7.45
C SER A 183 -4.80 21.48 -8.47
N GLY A 184 -5.09 22.27 -9.51
CA GLY A 184 -5.98 21.81 -10.59
C GLY A 184 -5.42 20.61 -11.38
N GLU A 185 -4.10 20.43 -11.38
CA GLU A 185 -3.39 19.36 -12.09
C GLU A 185 -3.24 18.11 -11.21
N CYS A 186 -2.84 18.28 -9.94
CA CYS A 186 -2.62 17.15 -9.05
C CYS A 186 -3.93 16.71 -8.35
N GLY A 187 -4.96 17.55 -8.24
CA GLY A 187 -6.23 17.21 -7.60
C GLY A 187 -6.19 17.33 -6.07
N TYR A 188 -6.70 16.32 -5.36
CA TYR A 188 -6.80 16.30 -3.89
C TYR A 188 -5.89 15.24 -3.29
N ARG A 189 -5.21 15.56 -2.19
CA ARG A 189 -4.55 14.58 -1.33
C ARG A 189 -5.44 14.24 -0.14
N THR A 190 -5.33 13.01 0.36
CA THR A 190 -6.05 12.59 1.57
C THR A 190 -5.08 12.45 2.74
N ILE A 191 -5.39 13.16 3.82
CA ILE A 191 -4.73 13.06 5.12
C ILE A 191 -5.65 12.29 6.05
N TYR A 192 -5.11 11.44 6.91
CA TYR A 192 -5.91 10.71 7.90
C TYR A 192 -5.54 11.15 9.31
N GLU A 193 -6.52 11.63 10.08
CA GLU A 193 -6.36 11.89 11.51
C GLU A 193 -6.79 10.65 12.31
N LEU A 194 -5.83 9.86 12.77
CA LEU A 194 -6.02 8.68 13.59
C LEU A 194 -6.72 9.05 14.90
N LYS A 195 -7.80 8.33 15.21
CA LYS A 195 -8.54 8.47 16.47
C LYS A 195 -8.27 7.31 17.42
N ASN A 196 -8.21 6.10 16.86
CA ASN A 196 -8.03 4.88 17.63
C ASN A 196 -7.36 3.81 16.78
N VAL A 197 -6.49 3.02 17.41
CA VAL A 197 -5.93 1.81 16.83
C VAL A 197 -6.04 0.72 17.89
N ALA A 198 -6.68 -0.39 17.57
CA ALA A 198 -6.94 -1.44 18.55
C ALA A 198 -6.93 -2.84 17.92
N PHE A 199 -6.46 -3.80 18.71
CA PHE A 199 -6.61 -5.22 18.46
C PHE A 199 -7.88 -5.75 19.13
N SER A 200 -8.68 -6.54 18.41
CA SER A 200 -9.92 -7.10 18.96
C SER A 200 -9.70 -8.09 20.13
N LYS A 201 -8.54 -8.76 20.20
CA LYS A 201 -8.18 -9.72 21.25
C LYS A 201 -7.01 -9.27 22.12
N GLY A 202 -6.49 -8.06 21.91
CA GLY A 202 -5.37 -7.53 22.69
C GLY A 202 -4.03 -8.22 22.38
N THR A 203 -3.76 -8.54 21.11
CA THR A 203 -2.50 -9.20 20.69
C THR A 203 -1.22 -8.41 21.03
N GLY A 204 -1.33 -7.11 21.26
CA GLY A 204 -0.22 -6.27 21.70
C GLY A 204 -0.71 -4.91 22.16
N ASP A 205 0.15 -4.21 22.89
CA ASP A 205 -0.09 -2.83 23.29
C ASP A 205 0.23 -1.87 22.14
N LEU A 206 -0.52 -0.78 22.06
CA LEU A 206 -0.50 0.14 20.93
C LEU A 206 -0.23 1.56 21.40
N LEU A 207 0.68 2.25 20.72
CA LEU A 207 0.99 3.65 20.94
C LEU A 207 0.93 4.41 19.60
N ILE A 208 0.11 5.44 19.55
CA ILE A 208 0.07 6.36 18.40
C ILE A 208 1.14 7.43 18.65
N GLU A 209 2.21 7.40 17.85
CA GLU A 209 3.32 8.36 17.89
C GLU A 209 3.00 9.61 17.06
N ASN A 210 2.35 9.42 15.92
CA ASN A 210 1.86 10.48 15.05
C ASN A 210 0.43 10.14 14.63
N ASP A 211 -0.51 10.97 15.06
CA ASP A 211 -1.94 10.82 14.76
C ASP A 211 -2.31 11.31 13.36
N ARG A 212 -1.40 11.92 12.60
CA ARG A 212 -1.67 12.46 11.28
C ARG A 212 -0.90 11.70 10.19
N VAL A 213 -1.60 10.85 9.45
CA VAL A 213 -1.02 10.10 8.32
C VAL A 213 -1.01 10.98 7.08
N THR A 214 0.20 11.34 6.65
CA THR A 214 0.45 12.13 5.44
C THR A 214 1.11 11.28 4.35
N ASN A 215 1.40 11.90 3.21
CA ASN A 215 2.12 11.28 2.10
C ASN A 215 3.65 11.30 2.28
N LYS A 216 4.15 11.74 3.45
CA LYS A 216 5.58 11.70 3.76
C LYS A 216 6.07 10.25 3.73
N PHE A 217 7.05 10.02 2.88
CA PHE A 217 7.60 8.69 2.68
C PHE A 217 8.25 8.19 3.97
N LYS A 218 7.91 6.95 4.35
CA LYS A 218 8.48 6.23 5.50
C LYS A 218 8.25 6.86 6.88
N GLU A 219 7.20 7.65 7.04
CA GLU A 219 6.80 8.15 8.35
C GLU A 219 6.20 7.02 9.21
N ASN A 220 6.62 6.94 10.47
CA ASN A 220 6.08 6.01 11.45
C ASN A 220 4.97 6.70 12.24
N HIS A 221 3.84 6.02 12.40
CA HIS A 221 2.64 6.58 13.00
C HIS A 221 2.23 5.81 14.25
N VAL A 222 2.36 4.49 14.21
CA VAL A 222 1.92 3.60 15.30
C VAL A 222 3.06 2.66 15.69
N ASN A 223 3.30 2.56 16.98
CA ASN A 223 4.15 1.55 17.59
C ASN A 223 3.27 0.45 18.18
N ILE A 224 3.59 -0.81 17.85
CA ILE A 224 2.96 -1.99 18.45
C ILE A 224 4.01 -2.68 19.33
N TYR A 225 3.71 -2.84 20.61
CA TYR A 225 4.52 -3.59 21.54
C TYR A 225 3.97 -5.02 21.63
N MET A 226 4.72 -5.94 21.05
CA MET A 226 4.36 -7.35 20.97
C MET A 226 4.86 -8.07 22.20
N SER A 227 3.96 -8.73 22.92
CA SER A 227 4.30 -9.69 23.94
C SER A 227 5.00 -10.90 23.30
N VAL A 228 5.98 -11.45 24.01
CA VAL A 228 6.67 -12.68 23.57
C VAL A 228 5.78 -13.87 23.90
N TYR A 229 4.80 -14.14 23.06
CA TYR A 229 4.10 -15.42 23.05
C TYR A 229 4.80 -16.46 22.20
#